data_AF-A0A5B7TQQ4-F1
#
_entry.id   AF-A0A5B7TQQ4-F1
#
_cell.length_a   1.000
_cell.length_b   1.000
_cell.length_c   1.000
_cell.angle_alpha   90.00
_cell.angle_beta   90.00
_cell.angle_gamma   90.00
#
_symmetry.space_group_name_H-M   'P 1'
#
loop_
_entity.id
_entity.type
_entity.pdbx_description
1 polymer ?
#
loop_
_entity_poly.entity_id
_entity_poly.type
_entity_poly.pdbx_seq_one_letter_code
_entity_poly.pdbx_strand_id
1 'polypeptide(L)'
;MKKNILSFTIIVLMVGSILTSCGTAVKKDVASAKENAKAAHNDLNQARKDSQIELSSTIQSDWGKFKADSQIALDNSKIEIEKLRGEIVSANEARQQELNKELDKLEQNGNDLKKRLKQKNKTLEKSLTKINEADNILRTDFQKQFVSDMNELQTALKDFFSKNAI
;
A
#
# COMPACT_ATOMS: atom_id res chain seq x y z
N MET A 1 -5.30 38.02 -10.09
CA MET A 1 -5.46 36.55 -10.12
C MET A 1 -4.17 35.92 -9.63
N LYS A 2 -4.14 35.44 -8.38
CA LYS A 2 -2.98 34.72 -7.83
C LYS A 2 -3.16 33.25 -8.17
N LYS A 3 -2.27 32.70 -9.00
CA LYS A 3 -2.26 31.27 -9.34
C LYS A 3 -1.70 30.52 -8.13
N ASN A 4 -2.59 29.93 -7.33
CA ASN A 4 -2.17 29.03 -6.26
C ASN A 4 -1.74 27.71 -6.91
N ILE A 5 -0.43 27.57 -7.11
CA ILE A 5 0.20 26.30 -7.52
C ILE A 5 0.07 25.36 -6.33
N LEU A 6 -1.02 24.58 -6.29
CA LEU A 6 -1.18 23.47 -5.37
C LEU A 6 -0.22 22.36 -5.81
N SER A 7 0.79 22.16 -4.96
CA SER A 7 1.96 21.31 -5.14
C SER A 7 1.60 19.82 -5.22
N PHE A 8 1.37 19.28 -6.42
CA PHE A 8 1.15 17.85 -6.71
C PHE A 8 2.46 17.02 -6.76
N THR A 9 3.33 17.10 -5.76
CA THR A 9 4.70 16.52 -5.84
C THR A 9 4.89 15.18 -5.12
N ILE A 10 3.83 14.50 -4.64
CA ILE A 10 3.96 13.27 -3.84
C ILE A 10 3.49 12.02 -4.62
N ILE A 11 3.75 11.96 -5.93
CA ILE A 11 3.15 10.94 -6.81
C ILE A 11 3.98 9.65 -6.94
N VAL A 12 5.26 9.60 -6.54
CA VAL A 12 6.17 8.52 -7.00
C VAL A 12 6.55 7.47 -5.93
N LEU A 13 6.21 7.64 -4.66
CA LEU A 13 6.86 6.85 -3.58
C LEU A 13 6.29 5.46 -3.29
N MET A 14 5.17 5.04 -3.88
CA MET A 14 4.53 3.75 -3.54
C MET A 14 4.94 2.55 -4.43
N VAL A 15 5.67 2.76 -5.53
CA VAL A 15 5.97 1.69 -6.51
C VAL A 15 7.31 0.97 -6.22
N GLY A 16 8.13 1.48 -5.30
CA GLY A 16 9.53 1.09 -5.16
C GLY A 16 9.84 -0.20 -4.38
N SER A 17 8.88 -0.83 -3.70
CA SER A 17 9.14 -1.95 -2.77
C SER A 17 8.95 -3.36 -3.37
N ILE A 18 8.77 -3.49 -4.69
CA ILE A 18 8.73 -4.80 -5.34
C ILE A 18 10.14 -5.20 -5.80
N LEU A 19 11.10 -5.31 -4.88
CA LEU A 19 12.47 -5.74 -5.21
C LEU A 19 12.68 -7.24 -4.95
N THR A 20 12.76 -7.98 -6.05
CA THR A 20 13.75 -9.03 -6.35
C THR A 20 14.21 -9.95 -5.19
N SER A 21 13.52 -11.07 -5.01
CA SER A 21 14.11 -12.27 -4.37
C SER A 21 14.31 -13.33 -5.47
N CYS A 22 15.50 -13.34 -6.08
CA CYS A 22 15.94 -14.42 -6.96
C CYS A 22 17.18 -15.04 -6.29
N GLY A 23 17.00 -16.17 -5.60
CA GLY A 23 18.04 -16.84 -4.84
C GLY A 23 19.07 -17.52 -5.76
N THR A 24 20.35 -17.21 -5.55
CA THR A 24 21.49 -17.82 -6.23
C THR A 24 21.77 -19.23 -5.69
N ALA A 25 21.86 -20.21 -6.60
CA ALA A 25 22.26 -21.58 -6.29
C ALA A 25 23.79 -21.69 -6.11
N VAL A 26 24.24 -22.40 -5.06
CA VAL A 26 25.66 -22.75 -4.83
C VAL A 26 25.85 -24.27 -4.91
N LYS A 27 26.87 -24.72 -5.65
CA LYS A 27 27.33 -26.13 -5.75
C LYS A 27 28.67 -26.34 -5.05
N LYS A 28 28.68 -27.38 -4.19
CA LYS A 28 29.71 -28.40 -3.82
C LYS A 28 31.15 -28.00 -3.42
N ASP A 29 31.61 -28.50 -2.26
CA ASP A 29 32.41 -29.74 -2.18
C ASP A 29 32.46 -30.38 -0.77
N VAL A 30 32.73 -31.70 -0.73
CA VAL A 30 32.52 -32.64 0.40
C VAL A 30 33.84 -33.22 0.90
N ALA A 31 34.15 -33.08 2.21
CA ALA A 31 35.02 -34.02 2.96
C ALA A 31 34.97 -33.77 4.49
N SER A 32 33.95 -34.29 5.18
CA SER A 32 33.91 -34.43 6.67
C SER A 32 32.55 -34.99 7.17
N ALA A 33 32.17 -36.18 6.70
CA ALA A 33 30.76 -36.55 6.53
C ALA A 33 29.96 -37.09 7.75
N LYS A 34 30.39 -36.92 9.02
CA LYS A 34 29.54 -37.40 10.16
C LYS A 34 29.40 -36.41 11.31
N GLU A 35 30.47 -35.73 11.72
CA GLU A 35 30.38 -34.64 12.70
C GLU A 35 29.94 -33.32 12.03
N ASN A 36 30.47 -33.03 10.83
CA ASN A 36 30.01 -31.89 10.03
C ASN A 36 28.64 -32.12 9.40
N ALA A 37 28.11 -33.34 9.34
CA ALA A 37 26.73 -33.56 8.92
C ALA A 37 25.73 -33.05 9.97
N LYS A 38 26.03 -33.23 11.27
CA LYS A 38 25.18 -32.75 12.37
C LYS A 38 25.38 -31.25 12.62
N ALA A 39 26.62 -30.76 12.54
CA ALA A 39 26.92 -29.33 12.58
C ALA A 39 26.33 -28.60 11.36
N ALA A 40 26.51 -29.11 10.13
CA ALA A 40 25.89 -28.52 8.95
C ALA A 40 24.36 -28.61 8.96
N HIS A 41 23.75 -29.65 9.54
CA HIS A 41 22.30 -29.69 9.70
C HIS A 41 21.80 -28.63 10.68
N ASN A 42 22.53 -28.41 11.79
CA ASN A 42 22.23 -27.35 12.73
C ASN A 42 22.45 -25.96 12.11
N ASP A 43 23.54 -25.75 11.37
CA ASP A 43 23.86 -24.51 10.69
C ASP A 43 22.87 -24.20 9.57
N LEU A 44 22.44 -25.20 8.79
CA LEU A 44 21.39 -25.03 7.78
C LEU A 44 20.03 -24.71 8.43
N ASN A 45 19.70 -25.35 9.55
CA ASN A 45 18.48 -25.04 10.29
C ASN A 45 18.54 -23.65 10.92
N GLN A 46 19.71 -23.22 11.40
CA GLN A 46 19.93 -21.91 11.97
C GLN A 46 19.89 -20.83 10.88
N ALA A 47 20.62 -21.00 9.78
CA ALA A 47 20.55 -20.12 8.62
C ALA A 47 19.12 -20.02 8.08
N ARG A 48 18.36 -21.12 8.02
CA ARG A 48 16.95 -21.11 7.62
C ARG A 48 16.06 -20.36 8.62
N LYS A 49 16.36 -20.41 9.93
CA LYS A 49 15.64 -19.64 10.95
C LYS A 49 15.99 -18.16 10.85
N ASP A 50 17.27 -17.83 10.72
CA ASP A 50 17.77 -16.47 10.62
C ASP A 50 17.24 -15.79 9.36
N SER A 51 17.26 -16.47 8.20
CA SER A 51 16.62 -15.98 6.97
C SER A 51 15.10 -15.82 7.11
N GLN A 52 14.42 -16.67 7.87
CA GLN A 52 12.99 -16.49 8.15
C GLN A 52 12.71 -15.28 9.05
N ILE A 53 13.59 -15.03 10.03
CA ILE A 53 13.49 -13.86 10.92
C ILE A 53 13.73 -12.58 10.12
N GLU A 54 14.79 -12.54 9.30
CA GLU A 54 15.12 -11.39 8.44
C GLU A 54 14.00 -11.11 7.44
N LEU A 55 13.48 -12.15 6.76
CA LEU A 55 12.34 -12.03 5.86
C LEU A 55 11.10 -11.50 6.57
N SER A 56 10.78 -12.02 7.75
CA SER A 56 9.63 -11.57 8.53
C SER A 56 9.77 -10.10 8.94
N SER A 57 10.97 -9.68 9.35
CA SER A 57 11.24 -8.29 9.73
C SER A 57 11.10 -7.31 8.56
N THR A 58 11.59 -7.69 7.38
CA THR A 58 11.47 -6.89 6.15
C THR A 58 10.01 -6.75 5.75
N ILE A 59 9.26 -7.86 5.75
CA ILE A 59 7.83 -7.87 5.43
C ILE A 59 7.03 -6.97 6.40
N GLN A 60 7.35 -7.03 7.69
CA GLN A 60 6.71 -6.17 8.69
C GLN A 60 6.97 -4.69 8.43
N SER A 61 8.23 -4.34 8.13
CA SER A 61 8.64 -2.97 7.80
C SER A 61 7.91 -2.46 6.54
N ASP A 62 7.95 -3.25 5.46
CA ASP A 62 7.32 -2.88 4.18
C ASP A 62 5.81 -2.73 4.30
N TRP A 63 5.16 -3.62 5.05
CA TRP A 63 3.74 -3.51 5.34
C TRP A 63 3.42 -2.27 6.18
N GLY A 64 4.23 -2.00 7.21
CA GLY A 64 4.09 -0.82 8.05
C GLY A 64 4.18 0.48 7.25
N LYS A 65 5.19 0.58 6.37
CA LYS A 65 5.34 1.71 5.45
C LYS A 65 4.15 1.85 4.50
N PHE A 66 3.77 0.76 3.83
CA PHE A 66 2.63 0.75 2.92
C PHE A 66 1.34 1.23 3.60
N LYS A 67 1.07 0.75 4.82
CA LYS A 67 -0.10 1.15 5.62
C LYS A 67 -0.08 2.64 5.94
N ALA A 68 1.07 3.16 6.39
CA ALA A 68 1.21 4.57 6.73
C ALA A 68 1.01 5.45 5.50
N ASP A 69 1.69 5.15 4.40
CA ASP A 69 1.60 5.89 3.14
C ASP A 69 0.17 5.86 2.58
N SER A 70 -0.49 4.70 2.64
CA SER A 70 -1.90 4.54 2.25
C SER A 70 -2.87 5.34 3.12
N GLN A 71 -2.65 5.36 4.44
CA GLN A 71 -3.51 6.10 5.36
C GLN A 71 -3.38 7.61 5.13
N ILE A 72 -2.16 8.11 4.94
CA ILE A 72 -1.89 9.50 4.59
C ILE A 72 -2.59 9.87 3.28
N ALA A 73 -2.46 9.04 2.24
CA ALA A 73 -3.10 9.29 0.96
C ALA A 73 -4.64 9.35 1.06
N LEU A 74 -5.26 8.46 1.84
CA LEU A 74 -6.69 8.45 2.09
C LEU A 74 -7.15 9.70 2.86
N ASP A 75 -6.42 10.11 3.88
CA ASP A 75 -6.78 11.29 4.67
C ASP A 75 -6.62 12.57 3.84
N ASN A 76 -5.60 12.65 2.97
CA ASN A 76 -5.45 13.73 2.00
C ASN A 76 -6.61 13.77 0.99
N SER A 77 -7.03 12.62 0.44
CA SER A 77 -8.21 12.56 -0.44
C SER A 77 -9.47 13.04 0.25
N LYS A 78 -9.65 12.72 1.54
CA LYS A 78 -10.78 13.24 2.32
C LYS A 78 -10.72 14.75 2.48
N ILE A 79 -9.56 15.31 2.80
CA ILE A 79 -9.37 16.76 2.93
C ILE A 79 -9.70 17.46 1.61
N GLU A 80 -9.26 16.90 0.48
CA GLU A 80 -9.55 17.47 -0.85
C GLU A 80 -11.06 17.46 -1.15
N ILE A 81 -11.76 16.38 -0.81
CA ILE A 81 -13.22 16.31 -0.96
C ILE A 81 -13.91 17.42 -0.15
N GLU A 82 -13.53 17.63 1.11
CA GLU A 82 -14.10 18.69 1.96
C GLU A 82 -13.83 20.08 1.39
N LYS A 83 -12.63 20.30 0.86
CA LYS A 83 -12.26 21.56 0.18
C LYS A 83 -13.15 21.79 -1.05
N LEU A 84 -13.30 20.77 -1.90
CA LEU A 84 -14.16 20.83 -3.09
C LEU A 84 -15.62 21.12 -2.71
N ARG A 85 -16.13 20.51 -1.63
CA ARG A 85 -17.48 20.82 -1.11
C ARG A 85 -17.63 22.30 -0.76
N GLY A 86 -16.61 22.91 -0.16
CA GLY A 86 -16.60 24.34 0.15
C GLY A 86 -16.58 25.23 -1.10
N GLU A 87 -15.87 24.82 -2.14
CA GLU A 87 -15.73 25.61 -3.37
C GLU A 87 -17.01 25.59 -4.23
N ILE A 88 -17.76 24.48 -4.22
CA ILE A 88 -19.03 24.36 -4.99
C ILE A 88 -20.22 25.10 -4.37
N VAL A 89 -20.09 25.68 -3.16
CA VAL A 89 -21.17 26.45 -2.50
C VAL A 89 -21.60 27.67 -3.33
N SER A 90 -20.70 28.18 -4.18
CA SER A 90 -20.98 29.32 -5.06
C SER A 90 -21.76 28.95 -6.34
N ALA A 91 -21.94 27.66 -6.63
CA ALA A 91 -22.71 27.19 -7.77
C ALA A 91 -24.22 27.39 -7.55
N ASN A 92 -25.01 27.40 -8.63
CA ASN A 92 -26.47 27.35 -8.49
C ASN A 92 -26.93 26.01 -7.87
N GLU A 93 -28.11 26.00 -7.26
CA GLU A 93 -28.60 24.88 -6.45
C GLU A 93 -28.62 23.54 -7.21
N ALA A 94 -29.14 23.53 -8.45
CA ALA A 94 -29.20 22.32 -9.26
C ALA A 94 -27.80 21.76 -9.54
N ARG A 95 -26.85 22.64 -9.91
CA ARG A 95 -25.46 22.24 -10.16
C ARG A 95 -24.77 21.79 -8.87
N GLN A 96 -25.00 22.49 -7.76
CA GLN A 96 -24.44 22.13 -6.46
C GLN A 96 -24.91 20.74 -6.02
N GLN A 97 -26.17 20.38 -6.24
CA GLN A 97 -26.70 19.05 -5.93
C GLN A 97 -26.04 17.96 -6.77
N GLU A 98 -25.82 18.19 -8.07
CA GLU A 98 -25.10 17.25 -8.94
C GLU A 98 -23.66 17.04 -8.47
N LEU A 99 -22.94 18.13 -8.19
CA LEU A 99 -21.55 18.09 -7.76
C LEU A 99 -21.39 17.41 -6.40
N ASN A 100 -22.31 17.66 -5.46
CA ASN A 100 -22.31 16.95 -4.18
C ASN A 100 -22.50 15.44 -4.35
N LYS A 101 -23.39 14.99 -5.25
CA LYS A 101 -23.57 13.55 -5.53
C LYS A 101 -22.32 12.91 -6.09
N GLU A 102 -21.55 13.61 -6.91
CA GLU A 102 -20.25 13.12 -7.41
C GLU A 102 -19.23 13.03 -6.26
N LEU A 103 -19.13 14.07 -5.43
CA LEU A 103 -18.25 14.07 -4.26
C LEU A 103 -18.61 12.97 -3.24
N ASP A 104 -19.91 12.71 -3.02
CA ASP A 104 -20.38 11.63 -2.14
C ASP A 104 -19.89 10.26 -2.63
N LYS A 105 -19.87 10.02 -3.95
CA LYS A 105 -19.35 8.77 -4.53
C LYS A 105 -17.84 8.64 -4.31
N LEU A 106 -17.09 9.72 -4.50
CA LEU A 106 -15.64 9.74 -4.26
C LEU A 106 -15.32 9.50 -2.78
N GLU A 107 -16.11 10.10 -1.88
CA GLU A 107 -15.98 9.90 -0.44
C GLU A 107 -16.30 8.45 -0.04
N GLN A 108 -17.35 7.87 -0.61
CA GLN A 108 -17.69 6.46 -0.40
C GLN A 108 -16.54 5.54 -0.84
N ASN A 109 -15.96 5.77 -2.02
CA ASN A 109 -14.82 5.00 -2.52
C ASN A 109 -13.61 5.08 -1.57
N GLY A 110 -13.28 6.29 -1.09
CA GLY A 110 -12.21 6.49 -0.10
C GLY A 110 -12.51 5.75 1.22
N ASN A 111 -13.75 5.80 1.71
CA ASN A 111 -14.18 5.09 2.91
C ASN A 111 -14.08 3.57 2.76
N ASP A 112 -14.41 3.02 1.59
CA ASP A 112 -14.32 1.59 1.34
C ASP A 112 -12.87 1.12 1.22
N LEU A 113 -11.98 1.92 0.62
CA LEU A 113 -10.53 1.67 0.65
C LEU A 113 -10.01 1.69 2.10
N LYS A 114 -10.41 2.68 2.91
CA LYS A 114 -10.03 2.75 4.33
C LYS A 114 -10.47 1.49 5.11
N LYS A 115 -11.68 0.99 4.85
CA LYS A 115 -12.17 -0.27 5.46
C LYS A 115 -11.33 -1.47 5.02
N ARG A 116 -11.03 -1.60 3.73
CA ARG A 116 -10.21 -2.70 3.18
C ARG A 116 -8.81 -2.71 3.76
N LEU A 117 -8.16 -1.55 3.86
CA LEU A 117 -6.84 -1.41 4.50
C LEU A 117 -6.88 -1.87 5.96
N LYS A 118 -7.89 -1.42 6.72
CA LYS A 118 -8.08 -1.81 8.13
C LYS A 118 -8.33 -3.31 8.29
N GLN A 119 -9.14 -3.91 7.41
CA GLN A 119 -9.42 -5.35 7.41
C GLN A 119 -8.15 -6.15 7.11
N LYS A 120 -7.41 -5.81 6.05
CA LYS A 120 -6.18 -6.51 5.71
C LYS A 120 -5.13 -6.38 6.80
N ASN A 121 -5.00 -5.19 7.42
CA ASN A 121 -4.09 -4.99 8.54
C ASN A 121 -4.42 -5.91 9.73
N LYS A 122 -5.70 -6.04 10.10
CA LYS A 122 -6.13 -6.98 11.15
C LYS A 122 -5.82 -8.43 10.82
N THR A 123 -5.92 -8.82 9.55
CA THR A 123 -5.58 -10.18 9.10
C THR A 123 -4.08 -10.42 9.18
N LEU A 124 -3.27 -9.46 8.73
CA LEU A 124 -1.81 -9.59 8.73
C LEU A 124 -1.25 -9.55 10.15
N GLU A 125 -1.70 -8.66 11.03
CA GLU A 125 -1.27 -8.63 12.44
C GLU A 125 -1.44 -9.99 13.15
N LYS A 126 -2.42 -10.79 12.74
CA LYS A 126 -2.63 -12.15 13.25
C LYS A 126 -1.67 -13.19 12.66
N SER A 127 -1.14 -12.97 11.45
CA SER A 127 -0.28 -13.91 10.72
C SER A 127 1.22 -13.55 10.71
N LEU A 128 1.61 -12.37 11.20
CA LEU A 128 3.00 -11.87 11.22
C LEU A 128 4.02 -12.75 11.99
N THR A 129 3.57 -13.76 12.75
CA THR A 129 4.45 -14.70 13.46
C THR A 129 4.86 -15.92 12.62
N LYS A 130 4.19 -16.19 11.49
CA LYS A 130 4.45 -17.32 10.59
C LYS A 130 4.05 -16.99 9.15
N ILE A 131 4.72 -16.00 8.55
CA ILE A 131 4.46 -15.64 7.16
C ILE A 131 5.02 -16.73 6.26
N ASN A 132 4.14 -17.41 5.53
CA ASN A 132 4.54 -18.33 4.46
C ASN A 132 4.46 -17.64 3.09
N GLU A 133 4.91 -18.33 2.05
CA GLU A 133 4.92 -17.79 0.68
C GLU A 133 3.52 -17.41 0.18
N ALA A 134 2.48 -18.16 0.53
CA ALA A 134 1.11 -17.85 0.13
C ALA A 134 0.59 -16.56 0.80
N ASP A 135 0.93 -16.33 2.07
CA ASP A 135 0.62 -15.08 2.78
C ASP A 135 1.33 -13.88 2.14
N ASN A 136 2.57 -14.09 1.67
CA ASN A 136 3.36 -13.09 0.96
C ASN A 136 2.68 -12.69 -0.37
N ILE A 137 2.27 -13.68 -1.17
CA ILE A 137 1.56 -13.46 -2.44
C ILE A 137 0.26 -12.69 -2.21
N LEU A 138 -0.57 -13.13 -1.25
CA LEU A 138 -1.85 -12.47 -0.93
C LEU A 138 -1.69 -11.05 -0.37
N ARG A 139 -0.55 -10.74 0.26
CA ARG A 139 -0.19 -9.38 0.67
C ARG A 139 0.16 -8.54 -0.56
N THR A 140 1.06 -9.03 -1.41
CA THR A 140 1.51 -8.31 -2.60
C THR A 140 0.35 -8.02 -3.56
N ASP A 141 -0.54 -8.99 -3.78
CA ASP A 141 -1.72 -8.79 -4.64
C ASP A 141 -2.66 -7.74 -4.05
N PHE A 142 -2.86 -7.76 -2.73
CA PHE A 142 -3.61 -6.70 -2.07
C PHE A 142 -2.96 -5.33 -2.25
N GLN A 143 -1.64 -5.21 -2.07
CA GLN A 143 -0.94 -3.94 -2.24
C GLN A 143 -1.09 -3.40 -3.66
N LYS A 144 -0.91 -4.25 -4.67
CA LYS A 144 -1.08 -3.88 -6.09
C LYS A 144 -2.50 -3.39 -6.37
N GLN A 145 -3.51 -4.16 -5.99
CA GLN A 145 -4.91 -3.77 -6.21
C GLN A 145 -5.24 -2.47 -5.48
N PHE A 146 -4.81 -2.35 -4.22
CA PHE A 146 -5.07 -1.17 -3.42
C PHE A 146 -4.44 0.10 -4.01
N VAL A 147 -3.20 0.00 -4.51
CA VAL A 147 -2.54 1.12 -5.21
C VAL A 147 -3.30 1.49 -6.48
N SER A 148 -3.77 0.50 -7.26
CA SER A 148 -4.60 0.77 -8.44
C SER A 148 -5.85 1.56 -8.07
N ASP A 149 -6.61 1.08 -7.09
CA ASP A 149 -7.86 1.72 -6.66
C ASP A 149 -7.63 3.13 -6.08
N MET A 150 -6.51 3.33 -5.38
CA MET A 150 -6.10 4.66 -4.88
C MET A 150 -5.76 5.61 -6.03
N ASN A 151 -5.06 5.14 -7.06
CA ASN A 151 -4.75 5.94 -8.24
C ASN A 151 -6.04 6.33 -9.00
N GLU A 152 -7.00 5.41 -9.09
CA GLU A 152 -8.31 5.70 -9.67
C GLU A 152 -9.06 6.78 -8.88
N LEU A 153 -9.10 6.68 -7.54
CA LEU A 153 -9.70 7.70 -6.68
C LEU A 153 -9.04 9.07 -6.87
N GLN A 154 -7.71 9.12 -6.88
CA GLN A 154 -6.95 10.37 -7.08
C GLN A 154 -7.18 10.97 -8.47
N THR A 155 -7.22 10.13 -9.49
CA THR A 155 -7.52 10.57 -10.87
C THR A 155 -8.93 11.13 -10.94
N ALA A 156 -9.91 10.47 -10.32
CA ALA A 156 -11.29 10.93 -10.30
C ALA A 156 -11.46 12.28 -9.56
N LEU A 157 -10.73 12.49 -8.46
CA LEU A 157 -10.68 13.79 -7.77
C LEU A 157 -10.08 14.89 -8.65
N LYS A 158 -8.98 14.61 -9.33
CA LYS A 158 -8.35 15.55 -10.27
C LYS A 158 -9.27 15.89 -11.44
N ASP A 159 -9.95 14.89 -11.98
CA ASP A 159 -10.91 15.06 -13.06
C ASP A 159 -12.11 15.89 -12.62
N PHE A 160 -12.62 15.65 -11.41
CA PHE A 160 -13.69 16.47 -10.83
C PHE A 160 -13.29 17.93 -10.76
N PHE A 161 -12.10 18.24 -10.23
CA PHE A 161 -11.58 19.60 -10.18
C PHE A 161 -11.47 20.23 -11.58
N SER A 162 -10.85 19.50 -12.52
CA SER A 162 -10.58 20.00 -13.87
C SER A 162 -11.85 20.24 -14.69
N LYS A 163 -12.85 19.35 -14.58
CA LYS A 163 -14.13 19.44 -15.31
C LYS A 163 -15.00 20.58 -14.81
N ASN A 164 -14.89 20.91 -13.52
CA ASN A 164 -15.74 21.89 -12.88
C ASN A 164 -15.09 23.28 -12.77
N ALA A 165 -13.85 23.43 -13.28
CA ALA A 165 -13.07 24.67 -13.30
C ALA A 165 -13.12 25.42 -11.95
N ILE A 166 -12.99 24.64 -10.88
CA ILE A 166 -12.92 25.12 -9.50
C ILE A 166 -11.49 25.60 -9.21
#